data_AF-B7JVT5-F1
#
_entry.id   AF-B7JVT5-F1
#
_cell.length_a   1.000
_cell.length_b   1.000
_cell.length_c   1.000
_cell.angle_alpha   90.00
_cell.angle_beta   90.00
_cell.angle_gamma   90.00
#
_symmetry.space_group_name_H-M   'P 1'
#
loop_
_entity.id
_entity.type
_entity.pdbx_description
1 polymer ?
#
loop_
_entity_poly.entity_id
_entity_poly.type
_entity_poly.pdbx_seq_one_letter_code
_entity_poly.pdbx_strand_id
1 'polypeptide(L)'
;MDTSVLSRIVKSQIHRVVKGIADGKVVFFLGDEINLCGRHKTEEGPLETWRSPDNQAIYAPTNTELALHLDQIFNCKYSIEVIRCPLLPHDIPLDFPDGCPVETDLPEQCPVKTGGIKKMALQQVSQYIDIDDTLDPYGTLPDILWELFDAEYPPNHLHQFLANLPQLIIAKGYPHPYPLIVTACLDNTLERAFKQAQQPFDLVSFVQDRQGSRFVHQKFRSQLKSGNCPQIFATTEPIDIDKPNEYAEDLSLNTYPIILKLYGAIGCGENFVITENNCLDYLAHRDIKSLLPSSLLKQLLNNYILFLGYSPSYWNQRVILHRIWQEEIFSPSSKTWWVIQFKPDLLDRKFWKRYCGQEPINILLDDYVTELEAQIEDLPETSMVKNPNNSPKKSNLYHRDKVFISYSHKDKDWLEKLQTMLMPVIQLGKVSIWDDTQIKPGSNWKQDIENALASAKVAVLLVSQNFLASDFIATEELPPLLEAAEKEGVKILWVYLNYCQYKYTALKNLQATHNITEPLQALSPPEQDKILYEISDEIIEAIQPEDSKLIA
;
A
#
# COMPACT_ATOMS: atom_id res chain seq x y z
N MET A 1 -15.35 -29.59 -1.89
CA MET A 1 -14.03 -29.82 -2.49
C MET A 1 -13.38 -30.94 -1.69
N ASP A 2 -12.73 -31.90 -2.34
CA ASP A 2 -11.92 -32.93 -1.66
C ASP A 2 -10.82 -32.24 -0.81
N THR A 3 -10.63 -32.65 0.44
CA THR A 3 -9.68 -32.05 1.39
C THR A 3 -8.24 -32.13 0.87
N SER A 4 -7.91 -33.16 0.10
CA SER A 4 -6.60 -33.33 -0.53
C SER A 4 -6.33 -32.31 -1.64
N VAL A 5 -7.38 -31.94 -2.39
CA VAL A 5 -7.32 -30.94 -3.47
C VAL A 5 -7.21 -29.54 -2.90
N LEU A 6 -8.00 -29.23 -1.85
CA LEU A 6 -7.91 -27.94 -1.16
C LEU A 6 -6.52 -27.72 -0.57
N SER A 7 -5.96 -28.75 0.09
CA SER A 7 -4.59 -28.70 0.63
C SER A 7 -3.54 -28.40 -0.46
N ARG A 8 -3.63 -29.04 -1.63
CA ARG A 8 -2.72 -28.75 -2.75
C ARG A 8 -2.84 -27.33 -3.29
N ILE A 9 -4.07 -26.82 -3.42
CA ILE A 9 -4.32 -25.45 -3.89
C ILE A 9 -3.73 -24.44 -2.91
N VAL A 10 -3.98 -24.63 -1.61
CA VAL A 10 -3.45 -23.78 -0.53
C VAL A 10 -1.93 -23.76 -0.58
N LYS A 11 -1.27 -24.93 -0.60
CA LYS A 11 0.20 -25.01 -0.65
C LYS A 11 0.80 -24.34 -1.88
N SER A 12 0.19 -24.53 -3.06
CA SER A 12 0.65 -23.89 -4.29
C SER A 12 0.50 -22.37 -4.25
N GLN A 13 -0.57 -21.86 -3.64
CA GLN A 13 -0.78 -20.42 -3.49
C GLN A 13 0.19 -19.83 -2.46
N ILE A 14 0.39 -20.48 -1.32
CA ILE A 14 1.39 -20.08 -0.31
C ILE A 14 2.78 -20.03 -0.91
N HIS A 15 3.18 -21.02 -1.70
CA HIS A 15 4.49 -21.00 -2.38
C HIS A 15 4.69 -19.75 -3.25
N ARG A 16 3.64 -19.29 -3.95
CA ARG A 16 3.69 -18.05 -4.75
C ARG A 16 3.76 -16.80 -3.86
N VAL A 17 3.04 -16.80 -2.74
CA VAL A 17 3.10 -15.72 -1.74
C VAL A 17 4.51 -15.63 -1.16
N VAL A 18 5.09 -16.74 -0.70
CA VAL A 18 6.44 -16.81 -0.14
C VAL A 18 7.49 -16.29 -1.12
N LYS A 19 7.41 -16.69 -2.40
CA LYS A 19 8.27 -16.14 -3.44
C LYS A 19 8.09 -14.63 -3.60
N GLY A 20 6.84 -14.15 -3.60
CA GLY A 20 6.54 -12.73 -3.67
C GLY A 20 7.09 -11.95 -2.47
N ILE A 21 7.02 -12.52 -1.26
CA ILE A 21 7.60 -11.94 -0.04
C ILE A 21 9.12 -11.85 -0.18
N ALA A 22 9.78 -12.92 -0.61
CA ALA A 22 11.22 -12.96 -0.84
C ALA A 22 11.69 -11.93 -1.88
N ASP A 23 10.87 -11.68 -2.91
CA ASP A 23 11.11 -10.68 -3.95
C ASP A 23 10.75 -9.24 -3.52
N GLY A 24 10.18 -9.03 -2.32
CA GLY A 24 9.71 -7.72 -1.85
C GLY A 24 8.48 -7.19 -2.58
N LYS A 25 7.66 -8.09 -3.14
CA LYS A 25 6.53 -7.77 -4.03
C LYS A 25 5.16 -8.06 -3.45
N VAL A 26 5.05 -8.23 -2.13
CA VAL A 26 3.77 -8.52 -1.47
C VAL A 26 3.42 -7.39 -0.51
N VAL A 27 2.22 -6.87 -0.67
CA VAL A 27 1.57 -5.98 0.29
C VAL A 27 0.52 -6.79 1.05
N PHE A 28 0.60 -6.77 2.37
CA PHE A 28 -0.41 -7.39 3.23
C PHE A 28 -1.58 -6.42 3.39
N PHE A 29 -2.80 -6.89 3.15
CA PHE A 29 -4.01 -6.09 3.26
C PHE A 29 -4.97 -6.74 4.24
N LEU A 30 -5.10 -6.14 5.42
CA LEU A 30 -5.75 -6.74 6.57
C LEU A 30 -7.16 -6.15 6.76
N GLY A 31 -8.16 -7.03 6.84
CA GLY A 31 -9.51 -6.68 7.28
C GLY A 31 -9.72 -6.97 8.78
N ASP A 32 -10.89 -6.67 9.32
CA ASP A 32 -11.17 -6.85 10.75
C ASP A 32 -11.27 -8.31 11.20
N GLU A 33 -11.56 -9.25 10.27
CA GLU A 33 -11.66 -10.67 10.61
C GLU A 33 -10.28 -11.29 10.94
N ILE A 34 -9.17 -10.55 10.79
CA ILE A 34 -7.87 -10.96 11.33
C ILE A 34 -7.90 -11.14 12.86
N ASN A 35 -8.80 -10.44 13.55
CA ASN A 35 -8.96 -10.52 15.00
C ASN A 35 -9.53 -11.86 15.47
N LEU A 36 -9.98 -12.72 14.53
CA LEU A 36 -10.34 -14.13 14.77
C LEU A 36 -9.14 -15.08 14.73
N CYS A 37 -7.98 -14.64 14.24
CA CYS A 37 -6.77 -15.46 14.19
C CYS A 37 -6.33 -15.87 15.61
N GLY A 38 -5.95 -17.14 15.78
CA GLY A 38 -5.57 -17.72 17.08
C GLY A 38 -6.74 -18.01 18.04
N ARG A 39 -8.00 -17.74 17.66
CA ARG A 39 -9.15 -18.11 18.50
C ARG A 39 -9.51 -19.59 18.31
N HIS A 40 -9.72 -20.30 19.41
CA HIS A 40 -10.07 -21.71 19.35
C HIS A 40 -11.57 -21.91 19.10
N LYS A 41 -11.92 -23.06 18.54
CA LYS A 41 -13.32 -23.51 18.54
C LYS A 41 -13.65 -24.01 19.93
N THR A 42 -14.82 -23.64 20.44
CA THR A 42 -15.39 -24.32 21.61
C THR A 42 -15.72 -25.77 21.26
N GLU A 43 -15.70 -26.68 22.24
CA GLU A 43 -15.70 -28.15 22.03
C GLU A 43 -16.73 -28.66 21.00
N GLU A 44 -17.88 -28.00 20.87
CA GLU A 44 -18.90 -28.28 19.83
C GLU A 44 -19.49 -27.00 19.19
N GLY A 45 -18.85 -25.84 19.31
CA GLY A 45 -19.51 -24.53 19.11
C GLY A 45 -18.73 -23.49 18.28
N PRO A 46 -19.15 -22.20 18.34
CA PRO A 46 -18.49 -21.11 17.62
C PRO A 46 -17.05 -20.89 18.12
N LEU A 47 -16.31 -20.03 17.42
CA LEU A 47 -15.02 -19.52 17.90
C LEU A 47 -15.22 -18.77 19.23
N GLU A 48 -14.16 -18.72 20.05
CA GLU A 48 -14.11 -17.92 21.26
C GLU A 48 -14.50 -16.46 21.00
N THR A 49 -15.28 -15.90 21.92
CA THR A 49 -15.71 -14.50 21.90
C THR A 49 -14.56 -13.59 22.31
N TRP A 50 -14.60 -12.34 21.85
CA TRP A 50 -13.58 -11.35 22.19
C TRP A 50 -13.54 -10.97 23.69
N ARG A 51 -14.63 -11.22 24.43
CA ARG A 51 -14.71 -11.07 25.88
C ARG A 51 -14.96 -12.40 26.59
N SER A 52 -14.48 -12.49 27.82
CA SER A 52 -14.75 -13.59 28.75
C SER A 52 -16.21 -13.56 29.26
N PRO A 53 -16.70 -14.65 29.88
CA PRO A 53 -18.02 -14.66 30.54
C PRO A 53 -18.18 -13.62 31.67
N ASP A 54 -17.08 -13.21 32.31
CA ASP A 54 -17.03 -12.11 33.29
C ASP A 54 -16.74 -10.73 32.65
N ASN A 55 -16.92 -10.63 31.33
CA ASN A 55 -16.85 -9.41 30.52
C ASN A 55 -15.45 -8.76 30.40
N GLN A 56 -14.38 -9.50 30.72
CA GLN A 56 -13.01 -9.06 30.50
C GLN A 56 -12.64 -9.19 29.02
N ALA A 57 -11.99 -8.17 28.48
CA ALA A 57 -11.44 -8.19 27.12
C ALA A 57 -10.30 -9.21 27.00
N ILE A 58 -10.46 -10.20 26.10
CA ILE A 58 -9.45 -11.24 25.83
C ILE A 58 -8.78 -10.99 24.47
N TYR A 59 -9.57 -10.62 23.46
CA TYR A 59 -9.12 -10.39 22.09
C TYR A 59 -9.58 -9.02 21.61
N ALA A 60 -8.88 -8.43 20.64
CA ALA A 60 -9.44 -7.31 19.91
C ALA A 60 -10.74 -7.76 19.19
N PRO A 61 -11.80 -6.94 19.17
CA PRO A 61 -13.06 -7.34 18.55
C PRO A 61 -12.98 -7.29 17.02
N THR A 62 -13.80 -8.11 16.36
CA THR A 62 -14.21 -7.86 14.97
C THR A 62 -15.21 -6.71 14.88
N ASN A 63 -15.46 -6.17 13.69
CA ASN A 63 -16.46 -5.12 13.50
C ASN A 63 -17.86 -5.58 13.89
N THR A 64 -18.21 -6.84 13.63
CA THR A 64 -19.51 -7.39 14.03
C THR A 64 -19.62 -7.49 15.55
N GLU A 65 -18.59 -7.97 16.24
CA GLU A 65 -18.56 -8.05 17.70
C GLU A 65 -18.67 -6.67 18.34
N LEU A 66 -17.96 -5.68 17.80
CA LEU A 66 -18.04 -4.30 18.27
C LEU A 66 -19.41 -3.69 18.02
N ALA A 67 -20.01 -3.93 16.86
CA ALA A 67 -21.35 -3.43 16.55
C ALA A 67 -22.39 -3.95 17.55
N LEU A 68 -22.35 -5.26 17.86
CA LEU A 68 -23.22 -5.88 18.87
C LEU A 68 -22.99 -5.29 20.27
N HIS A 69 -21.73 -5.00 20.61
CA HIS A 69 -21.39 -4.41 21.90
C HIS A 69 -21.92 -2.97 22.05
N LEU A 70 -21.78 -2.14 21.02
CA LEU A 70 -22.30 -0.79 21.01
C LEU A 70 -23.83 -0.76 21.09
N ASP A 71 -24.51 -1.63 20.35
CA ASP A 71 -25.97 -1.80 20.41
C ASP A 71 -26.46 -2.12 21.82
N GLN A 72 -25.70 -2.93 22.55
CA GLN A 72 -25.99 -3.28 23.94
C GLN A 72 -25.72 -2.13 24.91
N ILE A 73 -24.55 -1.48 24.84
CA ILE A 73 -24.16 -0.41 25.79
C ILE A 73 -25.08 0.81 25.66
N PHE A 74 -25.37 1.22 24.43
CA PHE A 74 -26.24 2.35 24.18
C PHE A 74 -27.72 1.97 24.21
N ASN A 75 -28.04 0.68 24.39
CA ASN A 75 -29.40 0.14 24.35
C ASN A 75 -30.17 0.61 23.08
N CYS A 76 -29.46 0.66 21.95
CA CYS A 76 -29.99 1.14 20.68
C CYS A 76 -31.13 0.26 20.17
N LYS A 77 -31.09 -1.03 20.52
CA LYS A 77 -31.95 -2.09 19.98
C LYS A 77 -32.05 -2.02 18.45
N TYR A 78 -30.98 -1.62 17.78
CA TYR A 78 -30.90 -1.40 16.35
C TYR A 78 -31.29 -2.67 15.57
N SER A 79 -30.85 -3.82 16.07
CA SER A 79 -31.16 -5.15 15.53
C SER A 79 -32.67 -5.50 15.55
N ILE A 80 -33.47 -4.81 16.37
CA ILE A 80 -34.89 -5.13 16.62
C ILE A 80 -35.82 -3.99 16.17
N GLU A 81 -35.48 -2.74 16.45
CA GLU A 81 -36.36 -1.57 16.29
C GLU A 81 -36.10 -0.80 14.98
N VAL A 82 -34.89 -0.86 14.43
CA VAL A 82 -34.48 -0.03 13.27
C VAL A 82 -34.56 -0.78 11.93
N ILE A 83 -34.51 -2.11 11.95
CA ILE A 83 -34.70 -2.93 10.74
C ILE A 83 -36.16 -2.88 10.30
N ARG A 84 -36.47 -1.91 9.43
CA ARG A 84 -37.79 -1.79 8.80
C ARG A 84 -37.96 -2.82 7.69
N CYS A 85 -38.96 -3.70 7.81
CA CYS A 85 -39.41 -4.54 6.71
C CYS A 85 -40.52 -3.80 5.93
N PRO A 86 -40.28 -3.32 4.69
CA PRO A 86 -41.30 -2.59 3.92
C PRO A 86 -42.46 -3.49 3.45
N LEU A 87 -42.36 -4.81 3.67
CA LEU A 87 -43.40 -5.79 3.37
C LEU A 87 -44.32 -6.08 4.56
N LEU A 88 -44.04 -5.54 5.74
CA LEU A 88 -44.93 -5.59 6.90
C LEU A 88 -45.83 -4.34 6.91
N PRO A 89 -47.15 -4.50 7.14
CA PRO A 89 -48.12 -3.41 6.95
C PRO A 89 -48.06 -2.29 8.01
N HIS A 90 -47.34 -2.48 9.14
CA HIS A 90 -47.19 -1.47 10.20
C HIS A 90 -45.78 -1.49 10.81
N ASP A 91 -45.33 -0.34 11.32
CA ASP A 91 -44.24 -0.28 12.30
C ASP A 91 -44.70 -1.08 13.53
N ILE A 92 -43.95 -2.13 13.91
CA ILE A 92 -44.33 -2.99 15.02
C ILE A 92 -44.23 -2.15 16.32
N PRO A 93 -45.31 -1.92 17.07
CA PRO A 93 -45.20 -1.34 18.40
C PRO A 93 -44.49 -2.35 19.31
N LEU A 94 -43.36 -1.97 19.88
CA LEU A 94 -42.47 -2.84 20.66
C LEU A 94 -42.98 -3.20 22.07
N ASP A 95 -44.20 -2.81 22.41
CA ASP A 95 -44.86 -3.24 23.65
C ASP A 95 -45.61 -4.56 23.43
N PHE A 96 -44.88 -5.64 23.16
CA PHE A 96 -45.40 -7.01 23.33
C PHE A 96 -44.55 -7.75 24.38
N PRO A 97 -45.15 -8.23 25.48
CA PRO A 97 -44.46 -9.08 26.47
C PRO A 97 -43.95 -10.41 25.90
N ASP A 98 -44.43 -10.80 24.71
CA ASP A 98 -44.23 -12.12 24.10
C ASP A 98 -43.72 -12.01 22.64
N GLY A 99 -42.59 -11.34 22.42
CA GLY A 99 -41.70 -11.60 21.26
C GLY A 99 -42.08 -11.05 19.88
N CYS A 100 -41.04 -10.75 19.09
CA CYS A 100 -41.08 -10.43 17.65
C CYS A 100 -41.86 -11.53 16.87
N PRO A 101 -42.58 -11.22 15.76
CA PRO A 101 -43.22 -12.24 14.94
C PRO A 101 -42.23 -13.37 14.63
N VAL A 102 -42.58 -14.58 15.08
CA VAL A 102 -41.76 -15.77 14.94
C VAL A 102 -41.51 -15.98 13.44
N GLU A 103 -40.31 -16.47 13.07
CA GLU A 103 -39.89 -16.68 11.68
C GLU A 103 -41.04 -17.17 10.80
N THR A 104 -41.88 -18.11 11.26
CA THR A 104 -43.04 -18.67 10.56
C THR A 104 -43.97 -17.66 9.87
N ASP A 105 -44.19 -16.47 10.43
CA ASP A 105 -45.23 -15.52 9.99
C ASP A 105 -44.79 -14.59 8.84
N LEU A 106 -43.49 -14.60 8.50
CA LEU A 106 -42.96 -13.79 7.42
C LEU A 106 -43.20 -14.43 6.03
N PRO A 107 -43.40 -13.68 4.94
CA PRO A 107 -43.46 -14.26 3.59
C PRO A 107 -42.22 -15.12 3.28
N GLU A 108 -42.33 -16.21 2.51
CA GLU A 108 -41.16 -17.07 2.16
C GLU A 108 -40.01 -16.28 1.51
N GLN A 109 -40.32 -15.17 0.84
CA GLN A 109 -39.36 -14.29 0.19
C GLN A 109 -38.85 -13.15 1.10
N CYS A 110 -39.28 -13.13 2.37
CA CYS A 110 -38.88 -12.11 3.33
C CYS A 110 -37.35 -12.16 3.49
N PRO A 111 -36.65 -11.04 3.33
CA PRO A 111 -35.20 -11.04 3.49
C PRO A 111 -34.76 -11.32 4.94
N VAL A 112 -35.63 -11.25 5.96
CA VAL A 112 -35.35 -11.83 7.29
C VAL A 112 -35.33 -13.38 7.22
N LYS A 113 -36.32 -14.03 6.59
CA LYS A 113 -36.39 -15.51 6.43
C LYS A 113 -35.31 -16.07 5.52
N THR A 114 -34.96 -15.34 4.46
CA THR A 114 -34.00 -15.81 3.44
C THR A 114 -32.55 -15.48 3.82
N GLY A 115 -32.31 -14.89 5.00
CA GLY A 115 -31.00 -14.40 5.43
C GLY A 115 -30.49 -13.20 4.62
N GLY A 116 -31.39 -12.54 3.87
CA GLY A 116 -31.12 -11.31 3.11
C GLY A 116 -30.99 -10.04 3.97
N ILE A 117 -31.44 -10.06 5.23
CA ILE A 117 -31.20 -8.99 6.21
C ILE A 117 -30.02 -9.39 7.11
N LYS A 118 -28.84 -8.99 6.60
CA LYS A 118 -27.69 -8.37 7.27
C LYS A 118 -26.86 -9.13 8.34
N LYS A 119 -25.55 -9.21 8.05
CA LYS A 119 -24.50 -8.99 9.07
C LYS A 119 -24.71 -7.61 9.69
N MET A 120 -24.63 -7.50 11.02
CA MET A 120 -24.68 -6.21 11.71
C MET A 120 -23.46 -5.38 11.31
N ALA A 121 -23.69 -4.21 10.70
CA ALA A 121 -22.62 -3.35 10.22
C ALA A 121 -22.28 -2.30 11.28
N LEU A 122 -21.02 -2.29 11.73
CA LEU A 122 -20.50 -1.33 12.69
C LEU A 122 -20.83 0.12 12.31
N GLN A 123 -20.70 0.46 11.03
CA GLN A 123 -20.96 1.80 10.53
C GLN A 123 -22.40 2.26 10.73
N GLN A 124 -23.36 1.34 10.60
CA GLN A 124 -24.77 1.66 10.76
C GLN A 124 -25.15 1.86 12.22
N VAL A 125 -24.66 0.99 13.10
CA VAL A 125 -24.91 1.09 14.54
C VAL A 125 -24.26 2.36 15.08
N SER A 126 -23.02 2.63 14.69
CA SER A 126 -22.29 3.84 15.07
C SER A 126 -22.99 5.09 14.53
N GLN A 127 -23.48 5.07 13.29
CA GLN A 127 -24.23 6.20 12.72
C GLN A 127 -25.53 6.47 13.47
N TYR A 128 -26.23 5.42 13.89
CA TYR A 128 -27.47 5.56 14.66
C TYR A 128 -27.22 6.19 16.04
N ILE A 129 -26.17 5.75 16.73
CA ILE A 129 -25.73 6.34 18.00
C ILE A 129 -25.35 7.82 17.81
N ASP A 130 -24.59 8.12 16.75
CA ASP A 130 -24.07 9.45 16.44
C ASP A 130 -25.17 10.50 16.13
N ILE A 131 -26.33 10.09 15.61
CA ILE A 131 -27.43 11.02 15.23
C ILE A 131 -28.56 11.09 16.24
N ASP A 132 -28.67 10.11 17.14
CA ASP A 132 -29.71 10.09 18.16
C ASP A 132 -29.19 10.73 19.44
N ASP A 133 -29.46 12.03 19.59
CA ASP A 133 -29.11 12.83 20.77
C ASP A 133 -29.67 12.23 22.08
N THR A 134 -30.65 11.31 22.03
CA THR A 134 -31.17 10.65 23.23
C THR A 134 -30.33 9.45 23.66
N LEU A 135 -29.61 8.82 22.72
CA LEU A 135 -28.72 7.69 22.98
C LEU A 135 -27.34 8.17 23.43
N ASP A 136 -26.81 9.21 22.80
CA ASP A 136 -25.51 9.80 23.14
C ASP A 136 -25.58 11.32 23.36
N PRO A 137 -26.30 11.80 24.40
CA PRO A 137 -26.54 13.22 24.62
C PRO A 137 -25.27 14.06 24.87
N TYR A 138 -24.14 13.40 25.11
CA TYR A 138 -22.86 14.03 25.42
C TYR A 138 -21.79 13.76 24.35
N GLY A 139 -22.10 13.02 23.28
CA GLY A 139 -21.12 12.68 22.24
C GLY A 139 -19.95 11.84 22.75
N THR A 140 -20.24 10.85 23.59
CA THR A 140 -19.28 9.95 24.27
C THR A 140 -18.78 8.79 23.42
N LEU A 141 -19.39 8.53 22.26
CA LEU A 141 -18.98 7.44 21.36
C LEU A 141 -17.46 7.45 21.05
N PRO A 142 -16.83 8.58 20.69
CA PRO A 142 -15.38 8.63 20.49
C PRO A 142 -14.57 8.21 21.71
N ASP A 143 -14.97 8.66 22.91
CA ASP A 143 -14.28 8.34 24.17
C ASP A 143 -14.37 6.84 24.50
N ILE A 144 -15.55 6.23 24.31
CA ILE A 144 -15.77 4.79 24.51
C ILE A 144 -14.91 3.98 23.54
N LEU A 145 -14.85 4.39 22.26
CA LEU A 145 -14.02 3.72 21.27
C LEU A 145 -12.54 3.85 21.59
N TRP A 146 -12.13 5.02 22.08
CA TRP A 146 -10.75 5.27 22.48
C TRP A 146 -10.34 4.36 23.64
N GLU A 147 -11.14 4.30 24.71
CA GLU A 147 -10.91 3.39 25.84
C GLU A 147 -10.90 1.91 25.38
N LEU A 148 -11.84 1.54 24.52
CA LEU A 148 -11.96 0.17 24.03
C LEU A 148 -10.74 -0.24 23.21
N PHE A 149 -10.24 0.61 22.32
CA PHE A 149 -9.12 0.27 21.45
C PHE A 149 -7.76 0.46 22.13
N ASP A 150 -7.65 1.35 23.13
CA ASP A 150 -6.40 1.55 23.90
C ASP A 150 -6.14 0.39 24.87
N ALA A 151 -7.16 -0.44 25.14
CA ALA A 151 -7.03 -1.65 25.94
C ALA A 151 -5.90 -2.58 25.45
N GLU A 152 -5.29 -3.28 26.41
CA GLU A 152 -4.07 -4.07 26.21
C GLU A 152 -4.30 -5.45 25.59
N TYR A 153 -4.96 -5.53 24.43
CA TYR A 153 -5.19 -6.81 23.76
C TYR A 153 -3.85 -7.49 23.38
N PRO A 154 -3.72 -8.81 23.58
CA PRO A 154 -2.55 -9.56 23.18
C PRO A 154 -2.48 -9.70 21.64
N PRO A 155 -1.30 -9.52 21.02
CA PRO A 155 -1.12 -9.84 19.60
C PRO A 155 -1.34 -11.32 19.31
N ASN A 156 -2.20 -11.63 18.32
CA ASN A 156 -2.40 -12.98 17.82
C ASN A 156 -1.24 -13.47 16.93
N HIS A 157 -1.36 -14.71 16.46
CA HIS A 157 -0.35 -15.37 15.63
C HIS A 157 -0.01 -14.60 14.34
N LEU A 158 -1.00 -14.09 13.59
CA LEU A 158 -0.74 -13.28 12.39
C LEU A 158 0.03 -11.99 12.72
N HIS A 159 -0.33 -11.30 13.81
CA HIS A 159 0.37 -10.09 14.22
C HIS A 159 1.83 -10.38 14.57
N GLN A 160 2.09 -11.46 15.30
CA GLN A 160 3.44 -11.91 15.65
C GLN A 160 4.25 -12.30 14.42
N PHE A 161 3.65 -13.05 13.49
CA PHE A 161 4.26 -13.39 12.21
C PHE A 161 4.72 -12.14 11.45
N LEU A 162 3.83 -11.18 11.23
CA LEU A 162 4.13 -9.96 10.48
C LEU A 162 5.22 -9.10 11.15
N ALA A 163 5.22 -9.05 12.48
CA ALA A 163 6.24 -8.36 13.25
C ALA A 163 7.62 -9.01 13.16
N ASN A 164 7.68 -10.35 13.08
CA ASN A 164 8.92 -11.12 12.99
C ASN A 164 9.41 -11.32 11.55
N LEU A 165 8.54 -11.14 10.55
CA LEU A 165 8.85 -11.36 9.14
C LEU A 165 10.14 -10.66 8.67
N PRO A 166 10.40 -9.38 9.00
CA PRO A 166 11.65 -8.74 8.60
C PRO A 166 12.91 -9.49 9.06
N GLN A 167 12.92 -9.99 10.29
CA GLN A 167 14.07 -10.71 10.85
C GLN A 167 14.27 -12.05 10.13
N LEU A 168 13.19 -12.77 9.82
CA LEU A 168 13.24 -14.02 9.07
C LEU A 168 13.83 -13.82 7.67
N ILE A 169 13.37 -12.79 6.95
CA ILE A 169 13.82 -12.50 5.59
C ILE A 169 15.27 -12.00 5.56
N ILE A 170 15.68 -11.20 6.55
CA ILE A 170 17.09 -10.77 6.74
C ILE A 170 17.99 -11.98 7.02
N ALA A 171 17.58 -12.88 7.92
CA ALA A 171 18.36 -14.06 8.28
C ALA A 171 18.63 -14.98 7.08
N LYS A 172 17.69 -15.02 6.12
CA LYS A 172 17.82 -15.77 4.87
C LYS A 172 18.61 -15.03 3.77
N GLY A 173 18.93 -13.74 3.96
CA GLY A 173 19.74 -12.93 3.05
C GLY A 173 18.99 -12.36 1.85
N TYR A 174 17.67 -12.19 1.92
CA TYR A 174 16.89 -11.56 0.84
C TYR A 174 16.93 -10.02 0.95
N PRO A 175 16.96 -9.29 -0.19
CA PRO A 175 17.28 -7.86 -0.22
C PRO A 175 16.15 -6.93 0.21
N HIS A 176 14.91 -7.42 0.30
CA HIS A 176 13.72 -6.60 0.56
C HIS A 176 12.91 -7.12 1.75
N PRO A 177 13.43 -6.96 2.99
CA PRO A 177 12.84 -7.60 4.17
C PRO A 177 11.62 -6.89 4.75
N TYR A 178 11.39 -5.64 4.39
CA TYR A 178 10.40 -4.81 5.08
C TYR A 178 9.08 -4.74 4.31
N PRO A 179 7.97 -5.23 4.90
CA PRO A 179 6.68 -5.22 4.23
C PRO A 179 5.98 -3.85 4.35
N LEU A 180 5.12 -3.56 3.36
CA LEU A 180 4.00 -2.65 3.54
C LEU A 180 2.79 -3.47 4.04
N ILE A 181 2.24 -3.04 5.17
CA ILE A 181 1.06 -3.65 5.78
C ILE A 181 -0.04 -2.61 5.82
N VAL A 182 -1.10 -2.82 5.05
CA VAL A 182 -2.30 -1.98 5.05
C VAL A 182 -3.33 -2.62 5.94
N THR A 183 -3.97 -1.86 6.82
CA THR A 183 -5.01 -2.38 7.70
C THR A 183 -6.22 -1.47 7.80
N ALA A 184 -7.38 -2.10 7.84
CA ALA A 184 -8.67 -1.50 8.17
C ALA A 184 -9.06 -1.72 9.65
N CYS A 185 -8.19 -2.33 10.46
CA CYS A 185 -8.42 -2.48 11.89
C CYS A 185 -8.20 -1.16 12.63
N LEU A 186 -9.04 -0.90 13.63
CA LEU A 186 -9.00 0.32 14.45
C LEU A 186 -8.05 0.15 15.65
N ASP A 187 -7.98 -1.07 16.22
CA ASP A 187 -7.15 -1.41 17.38
C ASP A 187 -5.63 -1.31 17.10
N ASN A 188 -4.82 -1.30 18.16
CA ASN A 188 -3.36 -1.15 18.09
C ASN A 188 -2.58 -2.49 18.22
N THR A 189 -3.22 -3.65 18.04
CA THR A 189 -2.60 -4.96 18.33
C THR A 189 -1.43 -5.29 17.42
N LEU A 190 -1.48 -4.87 16.15
CA LEU A 190 -0.38 -5.02 15.20
C LEU A 190 0.83 -4.18 15.66
N GLU A 191 0.61 -2.91 16.02
CA GLU A 191 1.63 -2.02 16.53
C GLU A 191 2.26 -2.56 17.83
N ARG A 192 1.45 -3.17 18.72
CA ARG A 192 1.92 -3.87 19.92
C ARG A 192 2.81 -5.06 19.56
N ALA A 193 2.47 -5.85 18.54
CA ALA A 193 3.27 -6.97 18.08
C ALA A 193 4.67 -6.53 17.63
N PHE A 194 4.76 -5.45 16.85
CA PHE A 194 6.04 -4.86 16.44
C PHE A 194 6.86 -4.37 17.63
N LYS A 195 6.22 -3.71 18.60
CA LYS A 195 6.89 -3.29 19.85
C LYS A 195 7.40 -4.48 20.66
N GLN A 196 6.62 -5.56 20.77
CA GLN A 196 7.01 -6.78 21.49
C GLN A 196 8.18 -7.51 20.80
N ALA A 197 8.15 -7.59 19.47
CA ALA A 197 9.22 -8.16 18.64
C ALA A 197 10.50 -7.29 18.58
N GLN A 198 10.50 -6.12 19.23
CA GLN A 198 11.57 -5.12 19.14
C GLN A 198 11.88 -4.70 17.68
N GLN A 199 10.88 -4.72 16.83
CA GLN A 199 10.99 -4.37 15.41
C GLN A 199 10.63 -2.88 15.24
N PRO A 200 11.57 -2.01 14.84
CA PRO A 200 11.24 -0.63 14.49
C PRO A 200 10.36 -0.59 13.22
N PHE A 201 9.45 0.38 13.16
CA PHE A 201 8.49 0.53 12.07
C PHE A 201 8.03 1.99 11.93
N ASP A 202 7.39 2.28 10.80
CA ASP A 202 6.72 3.55 10.54
C ASP A 202 5.21 3.36 10.49
N LEU A 203 4.48 4.22 11.21
CA LEU A 203 3.02 4.21 11.24
C LEU A 203 2.51 5.39 10.41
N VAL A 204 1.69 5.10 9.40
CA VAL A 204 0.98 6.09 8.60
C VAL A 204 -0.50 5.89 8.85
N SER A 205 -1.19 6.89 9.38
CA SER A 205 -2.61 6.77 9.78
C SER A 205 -3.45 7.89 9.17
N PHE A 206 -4.65 7.53 8.74
CA PHE A 206 -5.63 8.50 8.26
C PHE A 206 -6.18 9.32 9.43
N VAL A 207 -6.28 10.63 9.28
CA VAL A 207 -6.87 11.53 10.27
C VAL A 207 -7.92 12.40 9.58
N GLN A 208 -9.07 12.54 10.23
CA GLN A 208 -10.12 13.47 9.83
C GLN A 208 -10.50 14.34 11.02
N ASP A 209 -10.17 15.62 10.95
CA ASP A 209 -10.49 16.62 11.96
C ASP A 209 -11.03 17.90 11.28
N ARG A 210 -11.14 18.99 12.06
CA ARG A 210 -11.61 20.31 11.56
C ARG A 210 -10.74 20.89 10.44
N GLN A 211 -9.50 20.45 10.30
CA GLN A 211 -8.57 20.89 9.25
C GLN A 211 -8.73 20.08 7.95
N GLY A 212 -9.49 18.98 8.01
CA GLY A 212 -9.82 18.12 6.88
C GLY A 212 -9.10 16.78 6.90
N SER A 213 -9.32 16.01 5.84
CA SER A 213 -8.82 14.64 5.68
C SER A 213 -7.37 14.60 5.19
N ARG A 214 -6.49 13.95 5.96
CA ARG A 214 -5.07 13.78 5.62
C ARG A 214 -4.49 12.48 6.19
N PHE A 215 -3.24 12.18 5.83
CA PHE A 215 -2.45 11.15 6.51
C PHE A 215 -1.40 11.81 7.41
N VAL A 216 -1.14 11.18 8.54
CA VAL A 216 -0.05 11.55 9.45
C VAL A 216 0.96 10.41 9.54
N HIS A 217 2.23 10.73 9.77
CA HIS A 217 3.32 9.78 9.91
C HIS A 217 3.94 9.87 11.30
N GLN A 218 4.19 8.71 11.92
CA GLN A 218 4.88 8.59 13.20
C GLN A 218 5.98 7.51 13.14
N LYS A 219 7.18 7.88 13.58
CA LYS A 219 8.37 7.00 13.58
C LYS A 219 8.51 6.25 14.91
N PHE A 220 8.47 4.92 14.88
CA PHE A 220 8.71 4.07 16.05
C PHE A 220 10.11 3.46 16.01
N ARG A 221 10.96 3.79 16.98
CA ARG A 221 12.38 3.37 17.01
C ARG A 221 12.79 2.87 18.39
N SER A 222 13.89 2.14 18.41
CA SER A 222 14.51 1.63 19.63
C SER A 222 15.17 2.76 20.43
N GLN A 223 14.83 2.87 21.71
CA GLN A 223 15.48 3.78 22.63
C GLN A 223 15.84 3.06 23.94
N LEU A 224 17.04 3.33 24.45
CA LEU A 224 17.47 2.89 25.77
C LEU A 224 16.82 3.78 26.84
N LYS A 225 15.90 3.22 27.63
CA LYS A 225 15.54 3.82 28.92
C LYS A 225 16.64 3.48 29.91
N SER A 226 17.18 4.48 30.60
CA SER A 226 18.31 4.37 31.54
C SER A 226 18.18 3.12 32.45
N GLY A 227 18.98 2.08 32.17
CA GLY A 227 19.06 0.84 32.95
C GLY A 227 18.24 -0.36 32.47
N ASN A 228 17.40 -0.23 31.43
CA ASN A 228 16.51 -1.29 30.94
C ASN A 228 16.85 -1.74 29.51
N CYS A 229 16.33 -2.90 29.11
CA CYS A 229 16.36 -3.37 27.72
C CYS A 229 15.77 -2.31 26.77
N PRO A 230 16.34 -2.13 25.57
CA PRO A 230 15.78 -1.24 24.57
C PRO A 230 14.31 -1.59 24.30
N GLN A 231 13.48 -0.56 24.16
CA GLN A 231 12.07 -0.69 23.82
C GLN A 231 11.76 0.21 22.63
N ILE A 232 10.79 -0.20 21.81
CA ILE A 232 10.31 0.58 20.67
C ILE A 232 9.28 1.62 21.16
N PHE A 233 9.56 2.88 20.91
CA PHE A 233 8.68 4.01 21.23
C PHE A 233 8.49 4.93 20.04
N ALA A 234 7.39 5.69 20.07
CA ALA A 234 7.25 6.85 19.20
C ALA A 234 8.37 7.85 19.51
N THR A 235 9.13 8.20 18.49
CA THR A 235 10.24 9.17 18.60
C THR A 235 9.85 10.59 18.23
N THR A 236 8.65 10.75 17.67
CA THR A 236 8.10 11.99 17.15
C THR A 236 6.60 12.03 17.48
N GLU A 237 6.08 13.23 17.67
CA GLU A 237 4.63 13.48 17.55
C GLU A 237 4.19 13.15 16.11
N PRO A 238 2.90 12.81 15.87
CA PRO A 238 2.39 12.60 14.52
C PRO A 238 2.66 13.82 13.63
N ILE A 239 3.29 13.58 12.47
CA ILE A 239 3.67 14.62 11.50
C ILE A 239 2.68 14.58 10.34
N ASP A 240 2.07 15.72 10.03
CA ASP A 240 1.16 15.83 8.89
C ASP A 240 1.90 15.62 7.56
N ILE A 241 1.31 14.79 6.70
CA ILE A 241 1.77 14.61 5.32
C ILE A 241 1.04 15.64 4.43
N ASP A 242 1.42 16.92 4.57
CA ASP A 242 0.77 18.04 3.85
C ASP A 242 1.04 18.00 2.34
N LYS A 243 2.24 17.56 1.98
CA LYS A 243 2.73 17.44 0.60
C LYS A 243 3.24 16.02 0.36
N PRO A 244 2.35 15.06 0.06
CA PRO A 244 2.71 13.64 0.06
C PRO A 244 3.87 13.27 -0.86
N ASN A 245 4.01 13.99 -1.96
CA ASN A 245 5.06 13.79 -2.94
C ASN A 245 6.45 14.28 -2.50
N GLU A 246 6.52 15.36 -1.70
CA GLU A 246 7.76 15.84 -1.11
C GLU A 246 8.16 14.98 0.12
N TYR A 247 7.22 14.22 0.68
CA TYR A 247 7.41 13.38 1.87
C TYR A 247 7.96 11.97 1.56
N ALA A 248 8.08 11.60 0.28
CA ALA A 248 8.37 10.23 -0.13
C ALA A 248 9.71 9.67 0.37
N GLU A 249 10.71 10.53 0.59
CA GLU A 249 12.04 10.14 1.10
C GLU A 249 12.00 9.62 2.54
N ASP A 250 11.08 10.15 3.36
CA ASP A 250 10.93 9.79 4.77
C ASP A 250 10.16 8.47 4.98
N LEU A 251 9.50 7.96 3.95
CA LEU A 251 8.70 6.73 3.98
C LEU A 251 9.23 5.71 2.96
N SER A 252 10.22 4.93 3.39
CA SER A 252 10.92 3.95 2.56
C SER A 252 10.93 2.55 3.15
N LEU A 253 10.39 1.59 2.38
CA LEU A 253 10.47 0.15 2.66
C LEU A 253 11.90 -0.42 2.56
N ASN A 254 12.91 0.39 2.26
CA ASN A 254 14.30 -0.05 2.35
C ASN A 254 14.86 0.07 3.78
N THR A 255 14.17 0.81 4.66
CA THR A 255 14.68 1.12 6.00
C THR A 255 13.87 0.43 7.09
N TYR A 256 12.54 0.50 7.01
CA TYR A 256 11.65 -0.09 8.03
C TYR A 256 10.34 -0.59 7.40
N PRO A 257 9.65 -1.54 8.06
CA PRO A 257 8.27 -1.89 7.76
C PRO A 257 7.36 -0.68 7.92
N ILE A 258 6.34 -0.58 7.08
CA ILE A 258 5.35 0.50 7.13
C ILE A 258 3.97 -0.10 7.41
N ILE A 259 3.31 0.41 8.44
CA ILE A 259 1.91 0.11 8.76
C ILE A 259 1.06 1.29 8.29
N LEU A 260 0.16 1.06 7.32
CA LEU A 260 -0.77 2.04 6.78
C LEU A 260 -2.19 1.76 7.30
N LYS A 261 -2.71 2.62 8.19
CA LYS A 261 -4.05 2.52 8.77
C LYS A 261 -5.04 3.44 8.06
N LEU A 262 -6.02 2.84 7.39
CA LEU A 262 -6.97 3.57 6.54
C LEU A 262 -8.15 4.19 7.29
N TYR A 263 -8.46 3.71 8.50
CA TYR A 263 -9.59 4.20 9.31
C TYR A 263 -9.17 4.95 10.58
N GLY A 264 -7.89 5.30 10.65
CA GLY A 264 -7.30 5.99 11.79
C GLY A 264 -6.56 5.09 12.75
N ALA A 265 -5.88 5.72 13.70
CA ALA A 265 -5.07 5.07 14.71
C ALA A 265 -5.25 5.77 16.06
N ILE A 266 -5.13 5.01 17.14
CA ILE A 266 -5.22 5.55 18.49
C ILE A 266 -4.09 6.56 18.71
N GLY A 267 -4.43 7.70 19.33
CA GLY A 267 -3.49 8.78 19.60
C GLY A 267 -3.16 9.64 18.37
N CYS A 268 -3.83 9.43 17.23
CA CYS A 268 -3.69 10.26 16.03
C CYS A 268 -5.04 10.92 15.70
N GLY A 269 -5.20 12.21 16.00
CA GLY A 269 -6.39 12.99 15.67
C GLY A 269 -7.61 12.70 16.55
N GLU A 270 -8.76 13.30 16.19
CA GLU A 270 -9.99 13.29 17.01
C GLU A 270 -11.00 12.20 16.59
N ASN A 271 -10.90 11.59 15.40
CA ASN A 271 -11.97 10.72 14.86
C ASN A 271 -11.48 9.42 14.21
N PHE A 272 -12.18 8.32 14.52
CA PHE A 272 -12.13 7.07 13.77
C PHE A 272 -13.08 7.12 12.57
N VAL A 273 -12.74 6.44 11.47
CA VAL A 273 -13.69 6.26 10.35
C VAL A 273 -14.65 5.13 10.70
N ILE A 274 -15.64 5.43 11.55
CA ILE A 274 -16.52 4.42 12.14
C ILE A 274 -18.00 4.62 11.81
N THR A 275 -18.47 5.82 11.47
CA THR A 275 -19.87 6.05 11.05
C THR A 275 -20.05 5.96 9.53
N GLU A 276 -21.30 5.90 9.06
CA GLU A 276 -21.60 5.98 7.62
C GLU A 276 -21.17 7.34 7.05
N ASN A 277 -21.39 8.43 7.78
CA ASN A 277 -20.93 9.77 7.42
C ASN A 277 -19.41 9.85 7.31
N ASN A 278 -18.64 9.25 8.23
CA ASN A 278 -17.18 9.21 8.07
C ASN A 278 -16.77 8.49 6.78
N CYS A 279 -17.43 7.37 6.46
CA CYS A 279 -17.16 6.64 5.22
C CYS A 279 -17.56 7.44 3.96
N LEU A 280 -18.67 8.19 4.02
CA LEU A 280 -19.11 9.08 2.95
C LEU A 280 -18.16 10.26 2.77
N ASP A 281 -17.71 10.88 3.86
CA ASP A 281 -16.71 11.95 3.81
C ASP A 281 -15.39 11.44 3.24
N TYR A 282 -14.99 10.24 3.67
CA TYR A 282 -13.83 9.55 3.12
C TYR A 282 -13.98 9.36 1.60
N LEU A 283 -15.18 9.13 1.06
CA LEU A 283 -15.43 9.05 -0.39
C LEU A 283 -15.50 10.42 -1.09
N ALA A 284 -16.20 11.39 -0.47
CA ALA A 284 -16.63 12.63 -1.10
C ALA A 284 -15.50 13.66 -1.25
N HIS A 285 -14.43 13.55 -0.46
CA HIS A 285 -13.29 14.45 -0.50
C HIS A 285 -12.22 14.01 -1.53
N ARG A 286 -11.09 14.74 -1.56
CA ARG A 286 -9.94 14.55 -2.47
C ARG A 286 -9.57 13.09 -2.68
N ASP A 287 -9.18 12.74 -3.90
CA ASP A 287 -8.71 11.39 -4.28
C ASP A 287 -7.63 10.91 -3.30
N ILE A 288 -7.76 9.70 -2.75
CA ILE A 288 -6.76 9.12 -1.83
C ILE A 288 -5.36 9.09 -2.47
N LYS A 289 -5.30 8.98 -3.81
CA LYS A 289 -4.05 9.04 -4.59
C LYS A 289 -3.32 10.37 -4.44
N SER A 290 -4.04 11.43 -4.05
CA SER A 290 -3.47 12.75 -3.75
C SER A 290 -3.12 12.95 -2.27
N LEU A 291 -3.52 12.03 -1.40
CA LEU A 291 -3.28 12.09 0.06
C LEU A 291 -2.14 11.18 0.51
N LEU A 292 -1.80 10.15 -0.27
CA LEU A 292 -0.69 9.25 0.02
C LEU A 292 0.57 9.61 -0.77
N PRO A 293 1.76 9.46 -0.17
CA PRO A 293 3.02 9.58 -0.89
C PRO A 293 3.07 8.66 -2.11
N SER A 294 3.60 9.16 -3.22
CA SER A 294 3.68 8.39 -4.46
C SER A 294 4.48 7.09 -4.31
N SER A 295 5.46 7.04 -3.40
CA SER A 295 6.20 5.83 -3.05
C SER A 295 5.26 4.73 -2.53
N LEU A 296 4.41 5.04 -1.55
CA LEU A 296 3.42 4.10 -0.99
C LEU A 296 2.36 3.72 -2.02
N LEU A 297 1.86 4.68 -2.80
CA LEU A 297 0.87 4.40 -3.82
C LEU A 297 1.40 3.43 -4.89
N LYS A 298 2.65 3.59 -5.33
CA LYS A 298 3.30 2.65 -6.26
C LYS A 298 3.39 1.25 -5.66
N GLN A 299 3.67 1.13 -4.36
CA GLN A 299 3.71 -0.17 -3.70
C GLN A 299 2.33 -0.84 -3.74
N LEU A 300 1.24 -0.09 -3.59
CA LEU A 300 -0.12 -0.63 -3.67
C LEU A 300 -0.54 -1.02 -5.11
N LEU A 301 -0.11 -0.25 -6.11
CA LEU A 301 -0.55 -0.45 -7.49
C LEU A 301 0.27 -1.50 -8.25
N ASN A 302 1.56 -1.64 -7.93
CA ASN A 302 2.50 -2.43 -8.75
C ASN A 302 2.90 -3.78 -8.14
N ASN A 303 2.35 -4.16 -6.98
CA ASN A 303 2.69 -5.39 -6.28
C ASN A 303 1.52 -6.37 -6.16
N TYR A 304 1.82 -7.56 -5.65
CA TYR A 304 0.81 -8.53 -5.26
C TYR A 304 0.15 -8.11 -3.95
N ILE A 305 -1.18 -8.19 -3.89
CA ILE A 305 -1.96 -7.87 -2.70
C ILE A 305 -2.44 -9.17 -2.07
N LEU A 306 -2.08 -9.40 -0.81
CA LEU A 306 -2.58 -10.52 -0.02
C LEU A 306 -3.63 -10.00 0.97
N PHE A 307 -4.91 -10.20 0.63
CA PHE A 307 -6.04 -9.92 1.50
C PHE A 307 -6.18 -11.03 2.54
N LEU A 308 -6.16 -10.64 3.82
CA LEU A 308 -6.35 -11.53 4.97
C LEU A 308 -7.53 -11.02 5.80
N GLY A 309 -8.56 -11.85 5.97
CA GLY A 309 -9.73 -11.48 6.78
C GLY A 309 -10.52 -10.28 6.25
N TYR A 310 -10.44 -10.03 4.94
CA TYR A 310 -11.10 -8.90 4.28
C TYR A 310 -12.41 -9.36 3.62
N SER A 311 -13.54 -8.83 4.12
CA SER A 311 -14.89 -9.17 3.67
C SER A 311 -15.52 -7.99 2.92
N PRO A 312 -15.54 -8.02 1.58
CA PRO A 312 -16.25 -7.02 0.78
C PRO A 312 -17.75 -7.06 1.01
N SER A 313 -18.33 -7.98 1.79
CA SER A 313 -19.72 -7.87 2.24
C SER A 313 -19.98 -6.63 3.09
N TYR A 314 -18.98 -6.15 3.83
CA TYR A 314 -19.03 -4.82 4.44
C TYR A 314 -18.79 -3.76 3.36
N TRP A 315 -19.74 -2.83 3.22
CA TRP A 315 -19.69 -1.87 2.10
C TRP A 315 -18.54 -0.87 2.21
N ASN A 316 -18.15 -0.48 3.43
CA ASN A 316 -16.99 0.36 3.71
C ASN A 316 -15.68 -0.29 3.26
N GLN A 317 -15.54 -1.61 3.36
CA GLN A 317 -14.38 -2.32 2.80
C GLN A 317 -14.35 -2.24 1.27
N ARG A 318 -15.50 -2.22 0.59
CA ARG A 318 -15.54 -1.96 -0.87
C ARG A 318 -15.15 -0.52 -1.21
N VAL A 319 -15.50 0.45 -0.36
CA VAL A 319 -15.10 1.85 -0.50
C VAL A 319 -13.58 2.02 -0.54
N ILE A 320 -12.86 1.35 0.36
CA ILE A 320 -11.39 1.36 0.36
C ILE A 320 -10.84 0.86 -0.98
N LEU A 321 -11.36 -0.25 -1.49
CA LEU A 321 -10.90 -0.81 -2.76
C LEU A 321 -11.10 0.22 -3.88
N HIS A 322 -12.30 0.81 -3.97
CA HIS A 322 -12.61 1.82 -4.97
C HIS A 322 -11.75 3.08 -4.85
N ARG A 323 -11.38 3.49 -3.63
CA ARG A 323 -10.49 4.64 -3.42
C ARG A 323 -9.11 4.38 -3.99
N ILE A 324 -8.52 3.21 -3.71
CA ILE A 324 -7.14 2.91 -4.12
C ILE A 324 -7.08 2.57 -5.62
N TRP A 325 -7.96 1.68 -6.10
CA TRP A 325 -7.87 1.10 -7.44
C TRP A 325 -8.92 1.61 -8.44
N GLN A 326 -9.97 2.34 -8.01
CA GLN A 326 -10.96 2.98 -8.90
C GLN A 326 -11.44 2.06 -10.04
N GLU A 327 -11.27 2.48 -11.30
CA GLU A 327 -11.64 1.74 -12.52
C GLU A 327 -10.78 0.49 -12.76
N GLU A 328 -9.59 0.41 -12.15
CA GLU A 328 -8.66 -0.72 -12.31
C GLU A 328 -9.21 -2.00 -11.66
N ILE A 329 -10.13 -1.88 -10.70
CA ILE A 329 -10.91 -3.00 -10.16
C ILE A 329 -11.65 -3.75 -11.28
N PHE A 330 -12.08 -3.06 -12.33
CA PHE A 330 -12.89 -3.64 -13.40
C PHE A 330 -12.06 -4.28 -14.52
N SER A 331 -10.73 -4.20 -14.47
CA SER A 331 -9.85 -4.75 -15.50
C SER A 331 -9.50 -6.23 -15.21
N PRO A 332 -10.00 -7.20 -15.99
CA PRO A 332 -9.80 -8.63 -15.71
C PRO A 332 -8.34 -9.11 -15.88
N SER A 333 -7.45 -8.26 -16.39
CA SER A 333 -6.04 -8.57 -16.74
C SER A 333 -5.01 -8.16 -15.68
N SER A 334 -5.40 -7.52 -14.56
CA SER A 334 -4.48 -7.01 -13.52
C SER A 334 -4.23 -7.97 -12.34
N LYS A 335 -4.56 -9.27 -12.48
CA LYS A 335 -4.67 -10.26 -11.38
C LYS A 335 -3.37 -10.47 -10.57
N THR A 336 -3.16 -9.63 -9.57
CA THR A 336 -2.09 -9.75 -8.56
C THR A 336 -2.64 -9.99 -7.15
N TRP A 337 -3.95 -10.24 -6.99
CA TRP A 337 -4.60 -10.34 -5.68
C TRP A 337 -4.83 -11.79 -5.23
N TRP A 338 -4.52 -12.04 -3.96
CA TRP A 338 -4.79 -13.28 -3.25
C TRP A 338 -5.70 -13.00 -2.06
N VAL A 339 -6.64 -13.91 -1.78
CA VAL A 339 -7.68 -13.68 -0.76
C VAL A 339 -7.81 -14.90 0.13
N ILE A 340 -7.55 -14.71 1.42
CA ILE A 340 -7.72 -15.70 2.47
C ILE A 340 -8.81 -15.22 3.41
N GLN A 341 -9.87 -16.01 3.54
CA GLN A 341 -11.02 -15.65 4.37
C GLN A 341 -11.67 -16.90 4.95
N PHE A 342 -11.99 -16.89 6.24
CA PHE A 342 -12.67 -18.01 6.88
C PHE A 342 -14.18 -17.89 6.69
N LYS A 343 -14.84 -18.93 6.17
CA LYS A 343 -16.28 -18.97 5.89
C LYS A 343 -16.79 -17.74 5.12
N PRO A 344 -16.22 -17.42 3.93
CA PRO A 344 -16.67 -16.29 3.12
C PRO A 344 -18.15 -16.47 2.76
N ASP A 345 -18.94 -15.41 2.84
CA ASP A 345 -20.37 -15.48 2.52
C ASP A 345 -20.63 -15.52 0.99
N LEU A 346 -21.90 -15.51 0.58
CA LEU A 346 -22.23 -15.57 -0.85
C LEU A 346 -21.74 -14.33 -1.61
N LEU A 347 -21.86 -13.14 -1.03
CA LEU A 347 -21.45 -11.90 -1.65
C LEU A 347 -19.92 -11.84 -1.75
N ASP A 348 -19.21 -12.19 -0.67
CA ASP A 348 -17.74 -12.31 -0.68
C ASP A 348 -17.27 -13.21 -1.82
N ARG A 349 -17.80 -14.44 -1.91
CA ARG A 349 -17.43 -15.39 -2.97
C ARG A 349 -17.69 -14.84 -4.37
N LYS A 350 -18.86 -14.23 -4.59
CA LYS A 350 -19.23 -13.67 -5.91
C LYS A 350 -18.39 -12.45 -6.26
N PHE A 351 -18.13 -11.56 -5.29
CA PHE A 351 -17.31 -10.37 -5.45
C PHE A 351 -15.89 -10.78 -5.87
N TRP A 352 -15.22 -11.60 -5.06
CA TRP A 352 -13.84 -12.00 -5.34
C TRP A 352 -13.70 -12.82 -6.61
N LYS A 353 -14.65 -13.70 -6.92
CA LYS A 353 -14.67 -14.43 -8.20
C LYS A 353 -14.78 -13.48 -9.39
N ARG A 354 -15.55 -12.40 -9.27
CA ARG A 354 -15.72 -11.41 -10.33
C ARG A 354 -14.45 -10.57 -10.53
N TYR A 355 -13.81 -10.11 -9.44
CA TYR A 355 -12.72 -9.14 -9.50
C TYR A 355 -11.32 -9.79 -9.49
N CYS A 356 -11.10 -10.87 -8.73
CA CYS A 356 -9.84 -11.62 -8.70
C CYS A 356 -9.82 -12.79 -9.69
N GLY A 357 -10.98 -13.20 -10.22
CA GLY A 357 -11.12 -14.39 -11.06
C GLY A 357 -11.09 -15.72 -10.31
N GLN A 358 -11.02 -15.70 -8.98
CA GLN A 358 -11.03 -16.87 -8.11
C GLN A 358 -11.84 -16.58 -6.84
N GLU A 359 -12.46 -17.62 -6.26
CA GLU A 359 -13.10 -17.51 -4.95
C GLU A 359 -12.05 -17.48 -3.83
N PRO A 360 -12.36 -16.91 -2.66
CA PRO A 360 -11.43 -16.89 -1.52
C PRO A 360 -11.03 -18.30 -1.10
N ILE A 361 -9.78 -18.44 -0.65
CA ILE A 361 -9.34 -19.67 0.00
C ILE A 361 -9.99 -19.70 1.39
N ASN A 362 -10.90 -20.66 1.57
CA ASN A 362 -11.61 -20.88 2.83
C ASN A 362 -10.79 -21.73 3.79
N ILE A 363 -10.09 -21.07 4.70
CA ILE A 363 -9.22 -21.68 5.72
C ILE A 363 -9.20 -20.77 6.95
N LEU A 364 -8.94 -21.33 8.14
CA LEU A 364 -8.66 -20.51 9.31
C LEU A 364 -7.35 -19.74 9.07
N LEU A 365 -7.31 -18.46 9.44
CA LEU A 365 -6.09 -17.66 9.25
C LEU A 365 -4.91 -18.23 10.04
N ASP A 366 -5.17 -18.82 11.21
CA ASP A 366 -4.14 -19.46 12.03
C ASP A 366 -3.45 -20.63 11.30
N ASP A 367 -4.24 -21.52 10.69
CA ASP A 367 -3.72 -22.63 9.87
C ASP A 367 -2.95 -22.11 8.64
N TYR A 368 -3.42 -21.01 8.03
CA TYR A 368 -2.77 -20.40 6.88
C TYR A 368 -1.41 -19.80 7.24
N VAL A 369 -1.35 -19.04 8.34
CA VAL A 369 -0.10 -18.42 8.84
C VAL A 369 0.90 -19.50 9.22
N THR A 370 0.47 -20.57 9.90
CA THR A 370 1.33 -21.71 10.24
C THR A 370 2.03 -22.31 9.01
N GLU A 371 1.30 -22.54 7.92
CA GLU A 371 1.90 -23.08 6.68
C GLU A 371 2.76 -22.04 5.94
N LEU A 372 2.39 -20.75 6.01
CA LEU A 372 3.17 -19.65 5.44
C LEU A 372 4.54 -19.51 6.14
N GLU A 373 4.55 -19.56 7.48
CA GLU A 373 5.75 -19.55 8.31
C GLU A 373 6.67 -20.72 7.98
N ALA A 374 6.14 -21.94 7.98
CA ALA A 374 6.91 -23.14 7.65
C ALA A 374 7.60 -23.03 6.28
N GLN A 375 6.90 -22.50 5.26
CA GLN A 375 7.50 -22.32 3.93
C GLN A 375 8.52 -21.18 3.86
N ILE A 376 8.41 -20.15 4.71
CA ILE A 376 9.43 -19.10 4.84
C ILE A 376 10.68 -19.65 5.55
N GLU A 377 10.51 -20.48 6.57
CA GLU A 377 11.60 -21.18 7.24
C GLU A 377 12.34 -22.12 6.28
N ASP A 378 11.63 -22.75 5.35
CA ASP A 378 12.20 -23.62 4.31
C ASP A 378 12.86 -22.85 3.14
N LEU A 379 12.78 -21.50 3.10
CA LEU A 379 13.46 -20.73 2.06
C LEU A 379 14.98 -21.00 2.08
N PRO A 380 15.61 -21.16 0.89
CA PRO A 380 17.05 -21.29 0.82
C PRO A 380 17.73 -19.99 1.27
N GLU A 381 18.86 -20.13 1.96
CA GLU A 381 19.77 -19.00 2.23
C GLU A 381 20.38 -18.51 0.92
N THR A 382 20.41 -17.19 0.72
CA THR A 382 21.06 -16.62 -0.45
C THR A 382 22.58 -16.58 -0.26
N SER A 383 23.33 -16.65 -1.37
CA SER A 383 24.80 -16.67 -1.41
C SER A 383 25.49 -15.49 -0.71
N MET A 384 24.75 -14.46 -0.32
CA MET A 384 25.27 -13.26 0.36
C MET A 384 25.62 -13.49 1.84
N VAL A 385 25.18 -14.59 2.46
CA VAL A 385 25.35 -14.85 3.90
C VAL A 385 26.71 -15.47 4.28
N LYS A 386 27.57 -15.83 3.32
CA LYS A 386 28.79 -16.62 3.60
C LYS A 386 30.01 -15.87 4.16
N ASN A 387 29.91 -14.62 4.65
CA ASN A 387 31.08 -13.97 5.26
C ASN A 387 30.74 -13.18 6.55
N PRO A 388 30.93 -13.78 7.74
CA PRO A 388 30.55 -13.16 9.03
C PRO A 388 31.44 -11.98 9.48
N ASN A 389 32.44 -11.58 8.69
CA ASN A 389 33.48 -10.62 9.12
C ASN A 389 33.35 -9.20 8.56
N ASN A 390 32.25 -8.86 7.88
CA ASN A 390 31.95 -7.47 7.57
C ASN A 390 30.81 -6.99 8.45
N SER A 391 31.17 -6.30 9.53
CA SER A 391 30.29 -5.31 10.16
C SER A 391 29.71 -4.40 9.08
N PRO A 392 28.42 -4.00 9.16
CA PRO A 392 27.81 -3.16 8.14
C PRO A 392 28.49 -1.78 8.17
N LYS A 393 29.49 -1.60 7.31
CA LYS A 393 30.00 -0.28 6.98
C LYS A 393 28.84 0.49 6.33
N LYS A 394 28.54 1.65 6.90
CA LYS A 394 27.63 2.65 6.35
C LYS A 394 28.04 3.03 4.93
N SER A 395 27.51 2.33 3.93
CA SER A 395 27.42 2.79 2.53
C SER A 395 26.80 1.68 1.68
N ASN A 396 25.48 1.69 1.52
CA ASN A 396 24.86 1.21 0.29
C ASN A 396 23.87 2.29 -0.12
N LEU A 397 24.40 3.35 -0.72
CA LEU A 397 23.60 4.20 -1.59
C LEU A 397 23.10 3.31 -2.74
N TYR A 398 21.81 3.47 -3.05
CA TYR A 398 21.11 2.92 -4.20
C TYR A 398 22.04 2.66 -5.39
N HIS A 399 22.10 1.41 -5.86
CA HIS A 399 22.81 1.11 -7.10
C HIS A 399 22.01 1.72 -8.26
N ARG A 400 22.37 2.93 -8.68
CA ARG A 400 21.81 3.58 -9.87
C ARG A 400 22.32 2.83 -11.10
N ASP A 401 21.43 2.23 -11.87
CA ASP A 401 21.77 1.39 -13.03
C ASP A 401 20.97 1.72 -14.30
N LYS A 402 20.05 2.70 -14.22
CA LYS A 402 19.16 3.07 -15.33
C LYS A 402 19.65 4.26 -16.15
N VAL A 403 19.18 4.34 -17.39
CA VAL A 403 19.28 5.51 -18.27
C VAL A 403 17.91 6.15 -18.38
N PHE A 404 17.79 7.41 -18.00
CA PHE A 404 16.59 8.21 -18.24
C PHE A 404 16.75 8.97 -19.57
N ILE A 405 15.78 8.89 -20.48
CA ILE A 405 15.79 9.71 -21.72
C ILE A 405 14.58 10.64 -21.72
N SER A 406 14.84 11.95 -21.77
CA SER A 406 13.85 13.01 -21.83
C SER A 406 13.83 13.64 -23.23
N TYR A 407 12.64 13.75 -23.82
CA TYR A 407 12.45 14.34 -25.15
C TYR A 407 11.04 14.94 -25.27
N SER A 408 10.78 15.67 -26.35
CA SER A 408 9.40 16.08 -26.69
C SER A 408 8.73 14.98 -27.48
N HIS A 409 7.48 14.60 -27.18
CA HIS A 409 6.74 13.62 -27.99
C HIS A 409 6.67 13.97 -29.50
N LYS A 410 6.88 15.24 -29.87
CA LYS A 410 6.98 15.68 -31.27
C LYS A 410 8.29 15.29 -31.96
N ASP A 411 9.29 14.86 -31.20
CA ASP A 411 10.63 14.47 -31.65
C ASP A 411 10.87 12.96 -31.47
N LYS A 412 9.79 12.16 -31.39
CA LYS A 412 9.85 10.71 -31.15
C LYS A 412 10.75 9.95 -32.12
N ASP A 413 10.83 10.40 -33.37
CA ASP A 413 11.69 9.79 -34.38
C ASP A 413 13.18 9.77 -33.94
N TRP A 414 13.63 10.78 -33.19
CA TRP A 414 14.99 10.83 -32.65
C TRP A 414 15.20 9.87 -31.48
N LEU A 415 14.19 9.73 -30.61
CA LEU A 415 14.21 8.73 -29.55
C LEU A 415 14.33 7.32 -30.17
N GLU A 416 13.49 6.99 -31.14
CA GLU A 416 13.45 5.66 -31.77
C GLU A 416 14.79 5.30 -32.45
N LYS A 417 15.43 6.28 -33.11
CA LYS A 417 16.78 6.09 -33.65
C LYS A 417 17.81 5.79 -32.56
N LEU A 418 17.82 6.54 -31.46
CA LEU A 418 18.76 6.32 -30.35
C LEU A 418 18.51 4.96 -29.66
N GLN A 419 17.24 4.59 -29.46
CA GLN A 419 16.86 3.29 -28.89
C GLN A 419 17.27 2.13 -29.81
N THR A 420 17.18 2.31 -31.12
CA THR A 420 17.63 1.32 -32.10
C THR A 420 19.14 1.07 -31.98
N MET A 421 19.93 2.13 -31.78
CA MET A 421 21.37 2.00 -31.53
C MET A 421 21.68 1.29 -30.21
N LEU A 422 20.89 1.55 -29.15
CA LEU A 422 21.08 0.94 -27.83
C LEU A 422 20.50 -0.48 -27.71
N MET A 423 19.67 -0.93 -28.65
CA MET A 423 18.98 -2.23 -28.59
C MET A 423 19.90 -3.43 -28.32
N PRO A 424 21.09 -3.55 -28.94
CA PRO A 424 21.99 -4.67 -28.68
C PRO A 424 22.46 -4.75 -27.22
N VAL A 425 22.73 -3.61 -26.58
CA VAL A 425 23.19 -3.57 -25.18
C VAL A 425 22.04 -3.71 -24.17
N ILE A 426 20.84 -3.26 -24.54
CA ILE A 426 19.61 -3.51 -23.77
C ILE A 426 19.30 -5.01 -23.72
N GLN A 427 19.35 -5.70 -24.88
CA GLN A 427 19.09 -7.14 -24.96
C GLN A 427 20.10 -7.99 -24.16
N LEU A 428 21.34 -7.52 -24.05
CA LEU A 428 22.38 -8.14 -23.23
C LEU A 428 22.26 -7.82 -21.72
N GLY A 429 21.25 -7.02 -21.33
CA GLY A 429 21.04 -6.61 -19.94
C GLY A 429 22.09 -5.63 -19.40
N LYS A 430 22.90 -5.02 -20.28
CA LYS A 430 23.96 -4.07 -19.89
C LYS A 430 23.45 -2.66 -19.63
N VAL A 431 22.29 -2.32 -20.19
CA VAL A 431 21.65 -1.00 -20.09
C VAL A 431 20.16 -1.20 -19.85
N SER A 432 19.62 -0.58 -18.80
CA SER A 432 18.17 -0.49 -18.58
C SER A 432 17.71 0.93 -18.93
N ILE A 433 16.89 1.08 -19.97
CA ILE A 433 16.36 2.39 -20.38
C ILE A 433 14.99 2.62 -19.77
N TRP A 434 14.79 3.83 -19.28
CA TRP A 434 13.50 4.41 -18.93
C TRP A 434 13.21 5.57 -19.90
N ASP A 435 12.07 5.51 -20.61
CA ASP A 435 11.61 6.55 -21.53
C ASP A 435 10.18 7.01 -21.18
N ASP A 436 9.78 8.15 -21.75
CA ASP A 436 8.51 8.82 -21.48
C ASP A 436 7.26 8.09 -22.01
N THR A 437 7.40 7.00 -22.77
CA THR A 437 6.23 6.30 -23.33
C THR A 437 5.41 5.58 -22.25
N GLN A 438 5.92 5.59 -21.01
CA GLN A 438 5.27 5.12 -19.79
C GLN A 438 4.54 6.24 -19.01
N ILE A 439 4.64 7.50 -19.45
CA ILE A 439 3.95 8.65 -18.84
C ILE A 439 2.59 8.85 -19.55
N LYS A 440 1.48 8.69 -18.83
CA LYS A 440 0.12 8.92 -19.38
C LYS A 440 -0.17 10.42 -19.51
N PRO A 441 -0.86 10.86 -20.58
CA PRO A 441 -1.35 12.23 -20.67
C PRO A 441 -2.21 12.60 -19.45
N GLY A 442 -1.80 13.63 -18.70
CA GLY A 442 -2.51 14.11 -17.51
C GLY A 442 -1.92 13.70 -16.14
N SER A 443 -0.76 13.04 -16.08
CA SER A 443 -0.04 12.80 -14.82
C SER A 443 0.67 14.07 -14.31
N ASN A 444 1.03 14.08 -13.01
CA ASN A 444 1.85 15.13 -12.42
C ASN A 444 3.30 14.97 -12.89
N TRP A 445 3.59 15.55 -14.06
CA TRP A 445 4.83 15.38 -14.82
C TRP A 445 6.13 15.66 -14.04
N LYS A 446 6.13 16.63 -13.10
CA LYS A 446 7.29 16.94 -12.25
C LYS A 446 7.71 15.72 -11.42
N GLN A 447 6.72 15.04 -10.86
CA GLN A 447 6.93 13.83 -10.06
C GLN A 447 7.54 12.70 -10.91
N ASP A 448 7.10 12.55 -12.17
CA ASP A 448 7.57 11.47 -13.04
C ASP A 448 9.04 11.64 -13.43
N ILE A 449 9.51 12.87 -13.63
CA ILE A 449 10.91 13.17 -13.89
C ILE A 449 11.77 12.96 -12.63
N GLU A 450 11.33 13.47 -11.47
CA GLU A 450 12.04 13.25 -10.21
C GLU A 450 12.22 11.76 -9.90
N ASN A 451 11.15 10.98 -10.12
CA ASN A 451 11.19 9.53 -10.00
C ASN A 451 12.17 8.86 -10.97
N ALA A 452 12.21 9.32 -12.23
CA ALA A 452 13.10 8.77 -13.24
C ALA A 452 14.57 9.08 -12.90
N LEU A 453 14.86 10.32 -12.51
CA LEU A 453 16.19 10.78 -12.12
C LEU A 453 16.71 10.09 -10.85
N ALA A 454 15.87 9.86 -9.84
CA ALA A 454 16.27 9.20 -8.59
C ALA A 454 16.85 7.79 -8.81
N SER A 455 16.40 7.10 -9.87
CA SER A 455 16.86 5.76 -10.25
C SER A 455 17.90 5.74 -11.38
N ALA A 456 18.13 6.87 -12.03
CA ALA A 456 19.02 6.98 -13.18
C ALA A 456 20.47 7.15 -12.75
N LYS A 457 21.38 6.43 -13.40
CA LYS A 457 22.83 6.72 -13.36
C LYS A 457 23.20 7.77 -14.42
N VAL A 458 22.47 7.75 -15.53
CA VAL A 458 22.67 8.66 -16.67
C VAL A 458 21.32 9.22 -17.09
N ALA A 459 21.24 10.52 -17.33
CA ALA A 459 20.07 11.19 -17.91
C ALA A 459 20.44 11.80 -19.26
N VAL A 460 19.64 11.53 -20.29
CA VAL A 460 19.84 11.99 -21.67
C VAL A 460 18.72 12.95 -22.02
N LEU A 461 19.04 14.19 -22.36
CA LEU A 461 18.09 15.23 -22.77
C LEU A 461 18.17 15.44 -24.29
N LEU A 462 17.09 15.17 -25.01
CA LEU A 462 16.97 15.38 -26.45
C LEU A 462 16.37 16.77 -26.72
N VAL A 463 17.24 17.76 -26.96
CA VAL A 463 16.91 19.19 -26.92
C VAL A 463 16.59 19.72 -28.32
N SER A 464 15.33 20.08 -28.53
CA SER A 464 14.81 20.72 -29.75
C SER A 464 14.03 22.00 -29.41
N GLN A 465 13.53 22.71 -30.43
CA GLN A 465 12.57 23.81 -30.22
C GLN A 465 11.27 23.32 -29.56
N ASN A 466 10.82 22.08 -29.85
CA ASN A 466 9.63 21.50 -29.24
C ASN A 466 9.85 21.13 -27.77
N PHE A 467 11.07 20.70 -27.44
CA PHE A 467 11.49 20.40 -26.07
C PHE A 467 11.58 21.66 -25.21
N LEU A 468 12.11 22.77 -25.75
CA LEU A 468 12.20 24.03 -25.01
C LEU A 468 10.88 24.80 -24.94
N ALA A 469 9.98 24.63 -25.92
CA ALA A 469 8.70 25.34 -25.99
C ALA A 469 7.54 24.63 -25.28
N SER A 470 7.74 23.41 -24.77
CA SER A 470 6.74 22.76 -23.94
C SER A 470 6.68 23.44 -22.56
N ASP A 471 5.47 23.48 -21.97
CA ASP A 471 5.23 23.98 -20.59
C ASP A 471 6.15 23.30 -19.54
N PHE A 472 6.70 22.13 -19.93
CA PHE A 472 7.75 21.31 -19.33
C PHE A 472 9.08 22.03 -19.00
N ILE A 473 9.49 23.11 -19.71
CA ILE A 473 10.76 23.84 -19.45
C ILE A 473 10.56 25.33 -19.15
N ALA A 474 9.40 25.89 -19.51
CA ALA A 474 9.16 27.33 -19.43
C ALA A 474 9.14 27.90 -18.00
N THR A 475 9.05 27.06 -16.95
CA THR A 475 8.76 27.48 -15.57
C THR A 475 9.96 27.59 -14.61
N GLU A 476 11.21 27.72 -15.08
CA GLU A 476 12.42 27.83 -14.21
C GLU A 476 12.71 26.63 -13.27
N GLU A 477 11.97 25.52 -13.38
CA GLU A 477 12.07 24.35 -12.49
C GLU A 477 13.06 23.27 -12.96
N LEU A 478 13.38 23.21 -14.26
CA LEU A 478 14.32 22.24 -14.81
C LEU A 478 15.77 22.44 -14.31
N PRO A 479 16.30 23.68 -14.19
CA PRO A 479 17.67 23.89 -13.70
C PRO A 479 17.92 23.38 -12.27
N PRO A 480 17.08 23.72 -11.25
CA PRO A 480 17.26 23.16 -9.90
C PRO A 480 17.22 21.62 -9.86
N LEU A 481 16.38 21.02 -10.69
CA LEU A 481 16.18 19.57 -10.74
C LEU A 481 17.37 18.84 -11.42
N LEU A 482 17.95 19.41 -12.47
CA LEU A 482 19.19 18.89 -13.06
C LEU A 482 20.40 19.10 -12.13
N GLU A 483 20.49 20.25 -11.46
CA GLU A 483 21.56 20.51 -10.48
C GLU A 483 21.48 19.57 -9.27
N ALA A 484 20.28 19.27 -8.79
CA ALA A 484 20.07 18.30 -7.71
C ALA A 484 20.51 16.89 -8.14
N ALA A 485 20.10 16.45 -9.33
CA ALA A 485 20.49 15.16 -9.88
C ALA A 485 22.01 15.02 -10.06
N GLU A 486 22.70 16.06 -10.57
CA GLU A 486 24.16 16.06 -10.67
C GLU A 486 24.85 15.99 -9.29
N LYS A 487 24.36 16.75 -8.29
CA LYS A 487 24.90 16.71 -6.92
C LYS A 487 24.77 15.33 -6.29
N GLU A 488 23.74 14.59 -6.67
CA GLU A 488 23.54 13.23 -6.20
C GLU A 488 24.32 12.19 -7.02
N GLY A 489 24.97 12.56 -8.12
CA GLY A 489 25.82 11.69 -8.94
C GLY A 489 25.17 11.14 -10.21
N VAL A 490 24.09 11.74 -10.71
CA VAL A 490 23.54 11.44 -12.05
C VAL A 490 24.39 12.16 -13.11
N LYS A 491 24.88 11.44 -14.13
CA LYS A 491 25.55 12.07 -15.28
C LYS A 491 24.49 12.62 -16.24
N ILE A 492 24.47 13.93 -16.46
CA ILE A 492 23.58 14.56 -17.44
C ILE A 492 24.28 14.65 -18.80
N LEU A 493 23.62 14.13 -19.82
CA LEU A 493 24.01 14.16 -21.22
C LEU A 493 22.92 14.90 -21.99
N TRP A 494 23.26 15.90 -22.80
CA TRP A 494 22.26 16.57 -23.63
C TRP A 494 22.68 16.62 -25.09
N VAL A 495 21.69 16.48 -25.97
CA VAL A 495 21.83 16.32 -27.42
C VAL A 495 21.08 17.46 -28.12
N TYR A 496 21.75 18.16 -29.03
CA TYR A 496 21.16 19.28 -29.76
C TYR A 496 20.51 18.80 -31.06
N LEU A 497 19.19 18.57 -31.03
CA LEU A 497 18.45 17.95 -32.13
C LEU A 497 18.08 18.91 -33.27
N ASN A 498 17.52 20.08 -32.94
CA ASN A 498 17.03 21.06 -33.92
C ASN A 498 17.42 22.46 -33.46
N TYR A 499 17.48 23.41 -34.40
CA TYR A 499 17.74 24.82 -34.08
C TYR A 499 16.80 25.31 -32.98
N CYS A 500 17.36 25.70 -31.83
CA CYS A 500 16.61 26.16 -30.68
C CYS A 500 17.44 27.12 -29.81
N GLN A 501 16.74 27.89 -28.97
CA GLN A 501 17.35 28.94 -28.15
C GLN A 501 17.95 28.43 -26.83
N TYR A 502 18.63 27.27 -26.85
CA TYR A 502 19.21 26.66 -25.63
C TYR A 502 20.22 27.57 -24.91
N LYS A 503 20.83 28.53 -25.63
CA LYS A 503 21.76 29.52 -25.07
C LYS A 503 21.12 30.42 -24.00
N TYR A 504 19.79 30.51 -23.99
CA TYR A 504 19.02 31.26 -23.00
C TYR A 504 18.52 30.38 -21.85
N THR A 505 18.88 29.10 -21.80
CA THR A 505 18.52 28.17 -20.72
C THR A 505 19.76 27.77 -19.92
N ALA A 506 19.57 27.03 -18.83
CA ALA A 506 20.68 26.50 -18.03
C ALA A 506 21.58 25.52 -18.80
N LEU A 507 21.10 24.96 -19.92
CA LEU A 507 21.87 24.05 -20.78
C LEU A 507 23.12 24.72 -21.37
N LYS A 508 23.16 26.05 -21.48
CA LYS A 508 24.33 26.79 -21.96
C LYS A 508 25.61 26.52 -21.15
N ASN A 509 25.46 26.12 -19.89
CA ASN A 509 26.54 25.86 -18.95
C ASN A 509 26.95 24.38 -18.91
N LEU A 510 26.19 23.49 -19.58
CA LEU A 510 26.45 22.05 -19.61
C LEU A 510 27.16 21.67 -20.91
N GLN A 511 28.14 20.78 -20.81
CA GLN A 511 28.81 20.24 -21.99
C GLN A 511 27.85 19.29 -22.73
N ALA A 512 27.63 19.55 -24.01
CA ALA A 512 26.86 18.67 -24.88
C ALA A 512 27.67 17.40 -25.22
N THR A 513 26.97 16.32 -25.56
CA THR A 513 27.59 15.03 -25.94
C THR A 513 28.25 15.04 -27.32
N HIS A 514 28.06 16.10 -28.11
CA HIS A 514 28.63 16.22 -29.45
C HIS A 514 28.99 17.67 -29.76
N ASN A 515 29.62 17.89 -30.92
CA ASN A 515 29.85 19.23 -31.43
C ASN A 515 28.51 19.91 -31.76
N ILE A 516 28.19 20.98 -31.03
CA ILE A 516 26.94 21.75 -31.14
C ILE A 516 27.02 22.95 -32.09
N THR A 517 28.01 22.97 -33.00
CA THR A 517 28.10 24.02 -34.04
C THR A 517 26.84 24.02 -34.91
N GLU A 518 26.34 22.83 -35.24
CA GLU A 518 25.06 22.63 -35.93
C GLU A 518 24.24 21.53 -35.20
N PRO A 519 22.90 21.61 -35.20
CA PRO A 519 22.05 20.58 -34.62
C PRO A 519 22.07 19.28 -35.46
N LEU A 520 21.78 18.13 -34.86
CA LEU A 520 21.75 16.83 -35.55
C LEU A 520 20.88 16.85 -36.81
N GLN A 521 19.73 17.53 -36.78
CA GLN A 521 18.83 17.65 -37.92
C GLN A 521 19.46 18.34 -39.15
N ALA A 522 20.50 19.17 -38.98
CA ALA A 522 21.18 19.85 -40.08
C ALA A 522 22.23 18.98 -40.79
N LEU A 523 22.64 17.87 -40.17
CA LEU A 523 23.68 16.97 -40.70
C LEU A 523 23.11 15.97 -41.70
N SER A 524 23.99 15.39 -42.54
CA SER A 524 23.58 14.31 -43.44
C SER A 524 23.24 13.03 -42.65
N PRO A 525 22.39 12.13 -43.18
CA PRO A 525 22.02 10.90 -42.45
C PRO A 525 23.20 10.05 -41.95
N PRO A 526 24.28 9.84 -42.72
CA PRO A 526 25.46 9.12 -42.22
C PRO A 526 26.17 9.82 -41.04
N GLU A 527 26.18 11.16 -41.04
CA GLU A 527 26.75 11.95 -39.94
C GLU A 527 25.86 11.90 -38.70
N GLN A 528 24.53 11.90 -38.88
CA GLN A 528 23.56 11.69 -37.80
C GLN A 528 23.77 10.32 -37.14
N ASP A 529 23.87 9.26 -37.94
CA ASP A 529 24.08 7.90 -37.43
C ASP A 529 25.40 7.78 -36.67
N LYS A 530 26.46 8.42 -37.17
CA LYS A 530 27.77 8.46 -36.50
C LYS A 530 27.68 9.14 -35.13
N ILE A 531 27.02 10.30 -35.04
CA ILE A 531 26.90 11.01 -33.76
C ILE A 531 26.00 10.25 -32.79
N LEU A 532 24.91 9.63 -33.26
CA LEU A 532 24.07 8.78 -32.42
C LEU A 532 24.83 7.55 -31.89
N TYR A 533 25.73 6.99 -32.69
CA TYR A 533 26.65 5.93 -32.25
C TYR A 533 27.59 6.44 -31.14
N GLU A 534 28.22 7.60 -31.31
CA GLU A 534 29.10 8.21 -30.30
C GLU A 534 28.36 8.50 -28.98
N ILE A 535 27.12 9.02 -29.07
CA ILE A 535 26.25 9.23 -27.91
C ILE A 535 25.91 7.91 -27.22
N SER A 536 25.64 6.86 -28.00
CA SER A 536 25.32 5.54 -27.44
C SER A 536 26.52 4.93 -26.69
N ASP A 537 27.73 5.08 -27.21
CA ASP A 537 28.96 4.65 -26.53
C ASP A 537 29.17 5.44 -25.23
N GLU A 538 28.96 6.76 -25.24
CA GLU A 538 29.09 7.58 -24.03
C GLU A 538 28.07 7.18 -22.94
N ILE A 539 26.83 6.86 -23.34
CA ILE A 539 25.81 6.34 -22.42
C ILE A 539 26.28 5.03 -21.80
N ILE A 540 26.78 4.09 -22.61
CA ILE A 540 27.27 2.79 -22.15
C ILE A 540 28.44 2.95 -21.18
N GLU A 541 29.42 3.78 -21.52
CA GLU A 541 30.58 4.05 -20.66
C GLU A 541 30.21 4.68 -19.32
N ALA A 542 29.23 5.58 -19.34
CA ALA A 542 28.77 6.27 -18.13
C ALA A 542 28.02 5.34 -17.16
N ILE A 543 27.49 4.21 -17.64
CA ILE A 543 26.78 3.23 -16.81
C ILE A 543 27.74 2.20 -16.20
N GLN A 544 28.89 1.93 -16.82
CA GLN A 544 29.84 0.94 -16.31
C GLN A 544 30.51 1.40 -15.00
N PRO A 545 30.78 0.49 -14.04
CA PRO A 545 31.50 0.81 -12.81
C PRO A 545 33.00 1.06 -13.10
N GLU A 546 33.62 1.98 -12.35
CA GLU A 546 35.02 2.39 -12.57
C GLU A 546 36.02 1.22 -12.47
N ASP A 547 35.71 0.19 -11.69
CA ASP A 547 36.54 -1.01 -11.52
C ASP A 547 36.62 -1.91 -12.77
N SER A 548 35.73 -1.73 -13.76
CA SER A 548 35.77 -2.47 -15.03
C SER A 548 36.70 -1.83 -16.07
N LYS A 549 37.19 -0.60 -15.84
CA LYS A 549 38.03 0.14 -16.80
C LYS A 549 39.51 -0.25 -16.77
N LEU A 550 39.90 -1.19 -15.90
CA LEU A 550 41.29 -1.67 -15.73
C LEU A 550 41.56 -3.05 -16.35
N ILE A 551 40.57 -3.67 -16.98
CA ILE A 551 40.72 -4.94 -17.71
C ILE A 551 40.13 -4.77 -19.11
N ALA A 552 40.79 -3.97 -19.93
CA ALA A 552 40.61 -3.95 -21.38
C ALA A 552 41.97 -3.82 -22.05
#